data_AF-A0A0L0UL45-F1
#
_entry.id   AF-A0A0L0UL45-F1
#
_cell.length_a   1.000
_cell.length_b   1.000
_cell.length_c   1.000
_cell.angle_alpha   90.00
_cell.angle_beta   90.00
_cell.angle_gamma   90.00
#
_symmetry.space_group_name_H-M   'P 1'
#
loop_
_entity.id
_entity.type
_entity.pdbx_description
1 polymer ?
#
loop_
_entity_poly.entity_id
_entity_poly.type
_entity_poly.pdbx_seq_one_letter_code
_entity_poly.pdbx_strand_id
1 'polypeptide(L)'
;RYLDAVRSNLLFAKSVILVEGDVEEILIPILIKRVLGVSVDELGISVINIRSTGFKNVAVLFHNTRIKKRCAIITDLDQAFFDVTLQPTDTEGMAKAKAKAAGSQKAGLERQADLTKFTADNPWLAIFYAKHTFEVDFVAAGNHEAVVQTIPTVYKDEETRKVAKQQLQSGDLSQMGNRTLTMAKQE
;
A
#
# COMPACT_ATOMS: atom_id res chain seq x y z
N ARG A 1 -19.80 -8.94 -15.39
CA ARG A 1 -18.59 -9.76 -15.60
C ARG A 1 -17.50 -9.22 -14.67
N TYR A 2 -17.32 -9.78 -13.47
CA TYR A 2 -16.32 -9.31 -12.48
C TYR A 2 -15.51 -10.46 -11.82
N LEU A 3 -15.92 -11.72 -12.02
CA LEU A 3 -15.10 -12.89 -11.69
C LEU A 3 -14.27 -13.24 -12.92
N ASP A 4 -12.99 -12.88 -12.87
CA ASP A 4 -11.96 -13.34 -13.80
C ASP A 4 -11.23 -14.55 -13.17
N ALA A 5 -10.52 -15.34 -13.97
CA ALA A 5 -9.82 -16.57 -13.57
C ALA A 5 -8.91 -16.37 -12.35
N VAL A 6 -8.29 -15.19 -12.21
CA VAL A 6 -7.47 -14.82 -11.03
C VAL A 6 -8.29 -14.70 -9.76
N ARG A 7 -9.54 -14.21 -9.86
CA ARG A 7 -10.45 -14.11 -8.71
C ARG A 7 -11.10 -15.44 -8.36
N SER A 8 -11.22 -16.38 -9.31
CA SER A 8 -11.68 -17.75 -9.02
C SER A 8 -10.77 -18.48 -8.03
N ASN A 9 -9.49 -18.10 -7.92
CA ASN A 9 -8.56 -18.63 -6.92
C ASN A 9 -9.06 -18.45 -5.48
N LEU A 10 -9.90 -17.43 -5.22
CA LEU A 10 -10.54 -17.21 -3.92
C LEU A 10 -11.40 -18.42 -3.48
N LEU A 11 -11.99 -19.13 -4.45
CA LEU A 11 -12.84 -20.30 -4.19
C LEU A 11 -12.02 -21.53 -3.81
N PHE A 12 -10.75 -21.60 -4.20
CA PHE A 12 -9.87 -22.76 -3.94
C PHE A 12 -8.93 -22.56 -2.75
N ALA A 13 -8.58 -21.31 -2.41
CA ALA A 13 -7.70 -21.02 -1.26
C ALA A 13 -8.35 -21.37 0.09
N LYS A 14 -7.55 -21.68 1.11
CA LYS A 14 -8.02 -21.85 2.50
C LYS A 14 -8.39 -20.50 3.12
N SER A 15 -7.61 -19.47 2.82
CA SER A 15 -7.85 -18.09 3.25
C SER A 15 -7.36 -17.10 2.20
N VAL A 16 -7.77 -15.84 2.31
CA VAL A 16 -7.54 -14.81 1.29
C VAL A 16 -6.96 -13.55 1.91
N ILE A 17 -6.05 -12.89 1.21
CA ILE A 17 -5.59 -11.53 1.51
C ILE A 17 -6.00 -10.66 0.33
N LEU A 18 -6.78 -9.61 0.57
CA LEU A 18 -7.10 -8.58 -0.41
C LEU A 18 -6.12 -7.42 -0.25
N VAL A 19 -5.52 -7.00 -1.35
CA VAL A 19 -4.54 -5.90 -1.40
C VAL A 19 -4.94 -4.86 -2.45
N GLU A 20 -4.48 -3.63 -2.27
CA GLU A 20 -4.87 -2.49 -3.10
C GLU A 20 -4.14 -2.44 -4.45
N GLY A 21 -2.81 -2.63 -4.42
CA GLY A 21 -1.92 -2.49 -5.57
C GLY A 21 -1.08 -3.72 -5.91
N ASP A 22 -0.38 -3.62 -7.05
CA ASP A 22 0.49 -4.69 -7.57
C ASP A 22 1.75 -4.88 -6.70
N VAL A 23 2.22 -3.81 -6.04
CA VAL A 23 3.40 -3.85 -5.17
C VAL A 23 3.17 -4.81 -4.00
N GLU A 24 2.02 -4.70 -3.35
CA GLU A 24 1.63 -5.55 -2.23
C GLU A 24 1.34 -6.99 -2.69
N GLU A 25 0.74 -7.15 -3.87
CA GLU A 25 0.51 -8.47 -4.49
C GLU A 25 1.83 -9.24 -4.65
N ILE A 26 2.90 -8.55 -5.04
CA ILE A 26 4.24 -9.15 -5.25
C ILE A 26 5.01 -9.29 -3.94
N LEU A 27 5.04 -8.25 -3.09
CA LEU A 27 5.93 -8.18 -1.94
C LEU A 27 5.40 -8.92 -0.72
N ILE A 28 4.09 -8.93 -0.46
CA ILE A 28 3.53 -9.63 0.71
C ILE A 28 3.87 -11.12 0.73
N PRO A 29 3.71 -11.88 -0.37
CA PRO A 29 4.16 -13.28 -0.41
C PRO A 29 5.64 -13.47 -0.08
N ILE A 30 6.50 -12.58 -0.59
CA ILE A 30 7.96 -12.63 -0.36
C ILE A 30 8.27 -12.35 1.11
N LEU A 31 7.64 -11.32 1.70
CA LEU A 31 7.82 -10.96 3.10
C LEU A 31 7.36 -12.08 4.03
N ILE A 32 6.18 -12.66 3.78
CA ILE A 32 5.66 -13.81 4.54
C ILE A 32 6.67 -14.96 4.52
N LYS A 33 7.17 -15.32 3.33
CA LYS A 33 8.15 -16.40 3.19
C LYS A 33 9.46 -16.10 3.94
N ARG A 34 9.95 -14.85 3.86
CA ARG A 34 11.18 -14.45 4.56
C ARG A 34 11.04 -14.45 6.08
N VAL A 35 9.89 -14.02 6.60
CA VAL A 35 9.66 -13.87 8.05
C VAL A 35 9.22 -15.17 8.70
N LEU A 36 8.32 -15.93 8.05
CA LEU A 36 7.74 -17.16 8.63
C LEU A 36 8.46 -18.43 8.16
N GLY A 37 9.31 -18.36 7.14
CA GLY A 37 9.97 -19.52 6.54
C GLY A 37 9.06 -20.40 5.66
N VAL A 38 7.79 -20.03 5.49
CA VAL A 38 6.78 -20.76 4.71
C VAL A 38 6.07 -19.81 3.75
N SER A 39 5.76 -20.28 2.54
CA SER A 39 5.09 -19.49 1.51
C SER A 39 3.57 -19.40 1.73
N VAL A 40 2.95 -18.41 1.09
CA VAL A 40 1.48 -18.27 1.06
C VAL A 40 0.81 -19.50 0.44
N ASP A 41 1.43 -20.13 -0.57
CA ASP A 41 0.90 -21.33 -1.21
C ASP A 41 0.87 -22.53 -0.26
N GLU A 42 1.95 -22.74 0.52
CA GLU A 42 2.03 -23.79 1.55
C GLU A 42 0.98 -23.57 2.65
N LEU A 43 0.69 -22.31 2.98
CA LEU A 43 -0.37 -21.93 3.91
C LEU A 43 -1.78 -22.00 3.29
N GLY A 44 -1.89 -22.19 1.97
CA GLY A 44 -3.14 -22.13 1.22
C GLY A 44 -3.79 -20.74 1.26
N ILE A 45 -2.97 -19.69 1.29
CA ILE A 45 -3.39 -18.28 1.26
C ILE A 45 -3.30 -17.78 -0.19
N SER A 46 -4.39 -17.20 -0.69
CA SER A 46 -4.35 -16.47 -1.97
C SER A 46 -4.29 -14.97 -1.71
N VAL A 47 -3.28 -14.31 -2.27
CA VAL A 47 -3.18 -12.84 -2.29
C VAL A 47 -3.84 -12.34 -3.56
N ILE A 48 -4.87 -11.51 -3.43
CA ILE A 48 -5.68 -11.01 -4.54
C ILE A 48 -5.66 -9.50 -4.53
N ASN A 49 -5.10 -8.95 -5.60
CA ASN A 49 -5.15 -7.53 -5.87
C ASN A 49 -6.51 -7.10 -6.43
N ILE A 50 -7.13 -6.13 -5.78
CA ILE A 50 -8.42 -5.57 -6.22
C ILE A 50 -8.28 -4.34 -7.13
N ARG A 51 -7.04 -3.85 -7.34
CA ARG A 51 -6.67 -2.72 -8.21
C ARG A 51 -7.48 -1.45 -7.96
N SER A 52 -7.93 -1.27 -6.73
CA SER A 52 -8.72 -0.14 -6.27
C SER A 52 -8.90 -0.23 -4.76
N THR A 53 -9.59 0.75 -4.18
CA THR A 53 -10.03 0.73 -2.79
C THR A 53 -11.43 0.08 -2.61
N GLY A 54 -11.96 -0.54 -3.67
CA GLY A 54 -13.30 -1.12 -3.73
C GLY A 54 -13.47 -2.47 -3.03
N PHE A 55 -12.83 -2.67 -1.86
CA PHE A 55 -12.77 -3.95 -1.15
C PHE A 55 -14.14 -4.58 -0.88
N LYS A 56 -15.15 -3.75 -0.58
CA LYS A 56 -16.51 -4.20 -0.27
C LYS A 56 -17.12 -5.08 -1.35
N ASN A 57 -16.78 -4.87 -2.62
CA ASN A 57 -17.30 -5.63 -3.75
C ASN A 57 -16.94 -7.13 -3.67
N VAL A 58 -15.79 -7.45 -3.08
CA VAL A 58 -15.30 -8.83 -2.91
C VAL A 58 -15.50 -9.29 -1.46
N ALA A 59 -15.20 -8.42 -0.50
CA ALA A 59 -15.27 -8.72 0.93
C ALA A 59 -16.69 -9.15 1.39
N VAL A 60 -17.74 -8.65 0.72
CA VAL A 60 -19.13 -9.04 0.97
C VAL A 60 -19.40 -10.53 0.78
N LEU A 61 -18.57 -11.24 0.01
CA LEU A 61 -18.71 -12.68 -0.20
C LEU A 61 -18.31 -13.49 1.05
N PHE A 62 -17.48 -12.94 1.93
CA PHE A 62 -17.03 -13.62 3.14
C PHE A 62 -18.02 -13.39 4.27
N HIS A 63 -18.87 -14.38 4.55
CA HIS A 63 -19.99 -14.25 5.48
C HIS A 63 -20.49 -15.63 5.95
N ASN A 64 -21.22 -15.66 7.06
CA ASN A 64 -21.83 -16.86 7.62
C ASN A 64 -22.77 -17.62 6.66
N THR A 65 -23.33 -16.95 5.65
CA THR A 65 -24.26 -17.53 4.68
C THR A 65 -23.65 -17.72 3.29
N ARG A 66 -22.37 -17.38 3.12
CA ARG A 66 -21.67 -17.38 1.84
C ARG A 66 -20.34 -18.12 2.01
N ILE A 67 -19.22 -17.46 1.70
CA ILE A 67 -17.89 -18.03 1.82
C ILE A 67 -17.45 -17.95 3.28
N LYS A 68 -17.34 -19.10 3.93
CA LYS A 68 -16.87 -19.25 5.31
C LYS A 68 -15.36 -19.45 5.36
N LYS A 69 -14.61 -18.50 4.82
CA LYS A 69 -13.13 -18.49 4.81
C LYS A 69 -12.64 -17.18 5.40
N ARG A 70 -11.50 -17.22 6.10
CA ARG A 70 -10.90 -15.99 6.64
C ARG A 70 -10.36 -15.15 5.50
N CYS A 71 -10.65 -13.86 5.53
CA CYS A 71 -10.17 -12.89 4.56
C CYS A 71 -9.60 -11.68 5.30
N ALA A 72 -8.33 -11.38 5.04
CA ALA A 72 -7.68 -10.16 5.49
C ALA A 72 -7.76 -9.11 4.37
N ILE A 73 -7.92 -7.84 4.74
CA ILE A 73 -7.79 -6.69 3.85
C ILE A 73 -6.57 -5.89 4.32
N ILE A 74 -5.66 -5.58 3.41
CA ILE A 74 -4.51 -4.73 3.65
C ILE A 74 -4.63 -3.55 2.70
N THR A 75 -4.66 -2.35 3.26
CA THR A 75 -4.85 -1.10 2.51
C THR A 75 -4.14 0.04 3.22
N ASP A 76 -3.87 1.11 2.49
CA ASP A 76 -3.20 2.29 2.99
C ASP A 76 -4.20 3.24 3.69
N LEU A 77 -3.78 3.87 4.79
CA LEU A 77 -4.54 4.95 5.43
C LEU A 77 -4.31 6.29 4.74
N ASP A 78 -3.30 6.37 3.85
CA ASP A 78 -2.96 7.58 3.12
C ASP A 78 -2.65 8.78 4.04
N GLN A 79 -2.21 8.53 5.29
CA GLN A 79 -1.82 9.60 6.20
C GLN A 79 -0.65 10.39 5.60
N ALA A 80 -0.66 11.72 5.77
CA ALA A 80 0.45 12.53 5.32
C ALA A 80 1.70 12.28 6.19
N PHE A 81 2.85 12.17 5.55
CA PHE A 81 4.16 11.97 6.19
C PHE A 81 4.98 13.28 6.30
N PHE A 82 4.35 14.42 5.97
CA PHE A 82 4.92 15.77 6.03
C PHE A 82 3.82 16.78 6.39
N ASP A 83 4.20 18.00 6.79
CA ASP A 83 3.25 19.06 7.14
C ASP A 83 2.44 19.52 5.92
N VAL A 84 1.12 19.32 5.99
CA VAL A 84 0.15 19.70 4.95
C VAL A 84 -0.42 21.10 5.14
N THR A 85 -0.03 21.82 6.20
CA THR A 85 -0.50 23.18 6.47
C THR A 85 0.03 24.13 5.40
N LEU A 86 -0.89 24.82 4.72
CA LEU A 86 -0.54 25.82 3.72
C LEU A 86 0.09 27.03 4.40
N GLN A 87 1.25 27.45 3.91
CA GLN A 87 1.95 28.63 4.37
C GLN A 87 2.00 29.69 3.27
N PRO A 88 1.99 31.00 3.61
CA PRO A 88 2.10 32.07 2.61
C PRO A 88 3.38 32.04 1.78
N THR A 89 4.43 31.38 2.29
CA THR A 89 5.73 31.19 1.64
C THR A 89 5.78 29.96 0.73
N ASP A 90 4.71 29.17 0.66
CA ASP A 90 4.68 27.99 -0.21
C ASP A 90 4.69 28.40 -1.67
N THR A 91 5.54 27.74 -2.46
CA THR A 91 5.44 27.82 -3.92
C THR A 91 4.14 27.15 -4.39
N GLU A 92 3.69 27.49 -5.60
CA GLU A 92 2.47 26.88 -6.18
C GLU A 92 2.55 25.35 -6.21
N GLY A 93 3.74 24.80 -6.50
CA GLY A 93 3.99 23.35 -6.49
C GLY A 93 3.86 22.74 -5.09
N MET A 94 4.40 23.40 -4.06
CA MET A 94 4.30 22.94 -2.67
C MET A 94 2.85 22.99 -2.18
N ALA A 95 2.12 24.07 -2.48
CA ALA A 95 0.71 24.21 -2.12
C ALA A 95 -0.15 23.10 -2.76
N LYS A 96 0.08 22.78 -4.05
CA LYS A 96 -0.60 21.66 -4.73
C LYS A 96 -0.28 20.31 -4.10
N ALA A 97 0.98 20.05 -3.75
CA ALA A 97 1.39 18.81 -3.10
C ALA A 97 0.74 18.63 -1.72
N LYS A 98 0.75 19.69 -0.89
CA LYS A 98 0.10 19.72 0.42
C LYS A 98 -1.41 19.52 0.31
N ALA A 99 -2.08 20.23 -0.61
CA ALA A 99 -3.52 20.06 -0.84
C ALA A 99 -3.87 18.64 -1.30
N LYS A 100 -3.04 18.04 -2.17
CA LYS A 100 -3.22 16.64 -2.59
C LYS A 100 -3.06 15.68 -1.41
N ALA A 101 -2.01 15.83 -0.60
CA ALA A 101 -1.78 14.98 0.57
C ALA A 101 -2.90 15.10 1.60
N ALA A 102 -3.40 16.31 1.86
CA ALA A 102 -4.57 16.53 2.73
C ALA A 102 -5.83 15.84 2.19
N GLY A 103 -6.06 15.91 0.87
CA GLY A 103 -7.16 15.21 0.20
C GLY A 103 -7.06 13.69 0.31
N SER A 104 -5.87 13.13 0.08
CA SER A 104 -5.57 11.70 0.25
C SER A 104 -5.82 11.23 1.68
N GLN A 105 -5.29 11.94 2.67
CA GLN A 105 -5.50 11.62 4.09
C GLN A 105 -6.98 11.65 4.48
N LYS A 106 -7.73 12.65 4.00
CA LYS A 106 -9.17 12.72 4.25
C LYS A 106 -9.90 11.50 3.66
N ALA A 107 -9.60 11.15 2.41
CA ALA A 107 -10.20 9.99 1.74
C ALA A 107 -9.84 8.67 2.44
N GLY A 108 -8.59 8.53 2.92
CA GLY A 108 -8.15 7.37 3.69
C GLY A 108 -8.89 7.22 5.03
N LEU A 109 -9.11 8.32 5.76
CA LEU A 109 -9.91 8.31 6.99
C LEU A 109 -11.38 7.96 6.74
N GLU A 110 -11.99 8.50 5.67
CA GLU A 110 -13.36 8.15 5.27
C GLU A 110 -13.47 6.66 4.91
N ARG A 111 -12.48 6.13 4.16
CA ARG A 111 -12.37 4.71 3.82
C ARG A 111 -12.21 3.84 5.08
N GLN A 112 -11.37 4.26 6.03
CA GLN A 112 -11.16 3.55 7.29
C GLN A 112 -12.48 3.45 8.08
N ALA A 113 -13.20 4.56 8.24
CA ALA A 113 -14.47 4.56 8.96
C ALA A 113 -15.52 3.65 8.29
N ASP A 114 -15.64 3.72 6.97
CA ASP A 114 -16.58 2.90 6.19
C ASP A 114 -16.25 1.40 6.26
N LEU A 115 -14.98 1.02 6.06
CA LEU A 115 -14.55 -0.38 6.11
C LEU A 115 -14.59 -0.95 7.53
N THR A 116 -14.19 -0.18 8.55
CA THR A 116 -14.30 -0.60 9.96
C THR A 116 -15.75 -0.89 10.34
N LYS A 117 -16.68 -0.01 9.93
CA LYS A 117 -18.12 -0.24 10.11
C LYS A 117 -18.60 -1.48 9.35
N PHE A 118 -18.13 -1.68 8.12
CA PHE A 118 -18.51 -2.83 7.30
C PHE A 118 -18.07 -4.18 7.91
N THR A 119 -16.95 -4.22 8.63
CA THR A 119 -16.41 -5.49 9.18
C THR A 119 -16.68 -5.73 10.66
N ALA A 120 -17.21 -4.74 11.41
CA ALA A 120 -17.33 -4.78 12.86
C ALA A 120 -17.92 -6.10 13.42
N ASP A 121 -18.94 -6.65 12.76
CA ASP A 121 -19.64 -7.87 13.20
C ASP A 121 -19.40 -9.08 12.28
N ASN A 122 -18.38 -9.02 11.41
CA ASN A 122 -18.09 -10.10 10.47
C ASN A 122 -16.87 -10.91 10.92
N PRO A 123 -17.05 -12.14 11.46
CA PRO A 123 -15.93 -12.94 11.93
C PRO A 123 -15.03 -13.43 10.79
N TRP A 124 -15.46 -13.33 9.53
CA TRP A 124 -14.67 -13.78 8.39
C TRP A 124 -13.71 -12.72 7.86
N LEU A 125 -13.86 -11.46 8.29
CA LEU A 125 -13.08 -10.33 7.81
C LEU A 125 -12.20 -9.74 8.91
N ALA A 126 -10.98 -9.36 8.53
CA ALA A 126 -10.11 -8.51 9.33
C ALA A 126 -9.46 -7.47 8.41
N ILE A 127 -9.31 -6.23 8.88
CA ILE A 127 -8.67 -5.16 8.10
C ILE A 127 -7.44 -4.66 8.83
N PHE A 128 -6.40 -4.39 8.05
CA PHE A 128 -5.13 -3.85 8.50
C PHE A 128 -4.77 -2.63 7.66
N TYR A 129 -4.44 -1.52 8.33
CA TYR A 129 -4.10 -0.26 7.69
C TYR A 129 -2.60 0.01 7.81
N ALA A 130 -1.93 0.25 6.68
CA ALA A 130 -0.63 0.90 6.69
C ALA A 130 -0.82 2.39 7.06
N LYS A 131 0.20 3.02 7.65
CA LYS A 131 0.05 4.39 8.17
C LYS A 131 -0.01 5.39 7.03
N HIS A 132 0.94 5.31 6.11
CA HIS A 132 1.03 6.24 4.99
C HIS A 132 0.57 5.51 3.73
N THR A 133 1.49 5.32 2.79
CA THR A 133 1.36 4.42 1.65
C THR A 133 2.51 3.41 1.66
N PHE A 134 2.36 2.30 0.95
CA PHE A 134 3.33 1.20 0.96
C PHE A 134 4.79 1.68 0.79
N GLU A 135 5.09 2.52 -0.20
CA GLU A 135 6.46 2.92 -0.52
C GLU A 135 7.09 3.77 0.59
N VAL A 136 6.28 4.62 1.23
CA VAL A 136 6.72 5.49 2.33
C VAL A 136 6.97 4.64 3.57
N ASP A 137 6.06 3.74 3.91
CA ASP A 137 6.23 2.84 5.06
C ASP A 137 7.38 1.84 4.83
N PHE A 138 7.64 1.44 3.58
CA PHE A 138 8.76 0.59 3.22
C PHE A 138 10.12 1.25 3.53
N VAL A 139 10.30 2.52 3.15
CA VAL A 139 11.53 3.25 3.47
C VAL A 139 11.61 3.65 4.95
N ALA A 140 10.47 3.96 5.58
CA ALA A 140 10.38 4.24 7.01
C ALA A 140 10.80 3.03 7.86
N ALA A 141 10.54 1.81 7.38
CA ALA A 141 10.96 0.56 8.01
C ALA A 141 12.47 0.26 7.83
N GLY A 142 13.25 1.17 7.25
CA GLY A 142 14.70 1.03 7.08
C GLY A 142 15.12 0.36 5.78
N ASN A 143 14.20 0.08 4.85
CA ASN A 143 14.51 -0.57 3.58
C ASN A 143 14.94 0.39 2.46
N HIS A 144 15.32 1.63 2.80
CA HIS A 144 15.67 2.67 1.83
C HIS A 144 16.85 2.28 0.93
N GLU A 145 17.80 1.48 1.40
CA GLU A 145 18.91 0.98 0.57
C GLU A 145 18.44 0.14 -0.62
N ALA A 146 17.34 -0.61 -0.48
CA ALA A 146 16.76 -1.35 -1.60
C ALA A 146 16.24 -0.40 -2.70
N VAL A 147 15.71 0.77 -2.32
CA VAL A 147 15.29 1.82 -3.25
C VAL A 147 16.50 2.54 -3.86
N VAL A 148 17.57 2.77 -3.07
CA VAL A 148 18.81 3.37 -3.59
C VAL A 148 19.41 2.51 -4.72
N GLN A 149 19.31 1.18 -4.62
CA GLN A 149 19.82 0.27 -5.64
C GLN A 149 19.07 0.36 -6.98
N THR A 150 17.86 0.90 -7.02
CA THR A 150 17.09 1.10 -8.26
C THR A 150 17.33 2.46 -8.92
N ILE A 151 18.04 3.38 -8.27
CA ILE A 151 18.37 4.70 -8.82
C ILE A 151 18.97 4.64 -10.24
N PRO A 152 19.93 3.73 -10.56
CA PRO A 152 20.52 3.68 -11.89
C PRO A 152 19.54 3.24 -12.99
N THR A 153 18.49 2.50 -12.65
CA THR A 153 17.46 2.06 -13.61
C THR A 153 16.40 3.14 -13.83
N VAL A 154 16.12 3.96 -12.83
CA VAL A 154 15.13 5.05 -12.90
C VAL A 154 15.70 6.31 -13.57
N TYR A 155 16.89 6.74 -13.17
CA TYR A 155 17.50 7.98 -13.64
C TYR A 155 18.69 7.73 -14.56
N LYS A 156 18.80 8.52 -15.64
CA LYS A 156 19.98 8.53 -16.53
C LYS A 156 21.02 9.58 -16.13
N ASP A 157 20.58 10.71 -15.58
CA ASP A 157 21.42 11.85 -15.22
C ASP A 157 22.15 11.64 -13.88
N GLU A 158 23.47 11.82 -13.87
CA GLU A 158 24.33 11.55 -12.71
C GLU A 158 24.09 12.50 -11.52
N GLU A 159 23.81 13.78 -11.78
CA GLU A 159 23.49 14.73 -10.72
C GLU A 159 22.18 14.36 -10.03
N THR A 160 21.17 13.98 -10.80
CA THR A 160 19.87 13.50 -10.29
C THR A 160 20.05 12.22 -9.45
N ARG A 161 20.89 11.28 -9.89
CA ARG A 161 21.22 10.06 -9.12
C ARG A 161 21.84 10.40 -7.77
N LYS A 162 22.79 11.34 -7.74
CA LYS A 162 23.46 11.78 -6.51
C LYS A 162 22.47 12.43 -5.55
N VAL A 163 21.61 13.33 -6.03
CA VAL A 163 20.57 13.98 -5.23
C VAL A 163 19.55 12.95 -4.70
N ALA A 164 19.09 12.02 -5.55
CA ALA A 164 18.17 10.96 -5.14
C ALA A 164 18.77 10.09 -4.03
N LYS A 165 20.04 9.71 -4.16
CA LYS A 165 20.75 8.93 -3.15
C LYS A 165 20.86 9.69 -1.82
N GLN A 166 21.25 10.97 -1.86
CA GLN A 166 21.33 11.81 -0.66
C GLN A 166 19.98 11.93 0.05
N GLN A 167 18.88 12.10 -0.69
CA GLN A 167 17.55 12.21 -0.11
C GLN A 167 17.06 10.89 0.51
N LEU A 168 17.31 9.75 -0.15
CA LEU A 168 16.94 8.43 0.37
C LEU A 168 17.78 8.00 1.58
N GLN A 169 19.00 8.52 1.72
CA GLN A 169 19.90 8.26 2.85
C GLN A 169 19.87 9.38 3.90
N SER A 170 18.93 10.32 3.81
CA SER A 170 18.89 11.50 4.68
C SER A 170 18.49 11.20 6.13
N GLY A 171 17.81 10.07 6.38
CA GLY A 171 17.18 9.76 7.67
C GLY A 171 15.91 10.58 7.95
N ASP A 172 15.52 11.49 7.06
CA ASP A 172 14.31 12.29 7.15
C ASP A 172 13.19 11.70 6.30
N LEU A 173 12.09 11.28 6.94
CA LEU A 173 10.98 10.59 6.25
C LEU A 173 10.34 11.46 5.17
N SER A 174 10.29 12.78 5.36
CA SER A 174 9.76 13.70 4.36
C SER A 174 10.61 13.66 3.08
N GLN A 175 11.93 13.74 3.19
CA GLN A 175 12.82 13.65 2.03
C GLN A 175 12.83 12.25 1.40
N MET A 176 12.95 11.22 2.22
CA MET A 176 12.99 9.83 1.75
C MET A 176 11.68 9.46 1.05
N GLY A 177 10.54 9.70 1.70
CA GLY A 177 9.21 9.40 1.16
C GLY A 177 8.91 10.18 -0.12
N ASN A 178 9.22 11.48 -0.17
CA ASN A 178 9.02 12.26 -1.40
C ASN A 178 9.89 11.77 -2.56
N ARG A 179 11.15 11.38 -2.29
CA ARG A 179 12.01 10.82 -3.34
C ARG A 179 11.47 9.48 -3.83
N THR A 180 11.10 8.57 -2.95
CA THR A 180 10.54 7.27 -3.32
C THR A 180 9.28 7.42 -4.18
N LEU A 181 8.33 8.28 -3.75
CA LEU A 181 7.12 8.56 -4.53
C LEU A 181 7.39 9.27 -5.86
N THR A 182 8.47 10.02 -5.96
CA THR A 182 8.90 10.63 -7.23
C THR A 182 9.45 9.58 -8.18
N MET A 183 10.22 8.62 -7.67
CA MET A 183 10.76 7.50 -8.46
C MET A 183 9.64 6.58 -8.96
N ALA A 184 8.66 6.26 -8.10
CA ALA A 184 7.52 5.40 -8.46
C ALA A 184 6.64 5.99 -9.59
N LYS A 185 6.63 7.31 -9.79
CA LYS A 185 5.89 7.96 -10.89
C LYS A 185 6.61 7.95 -12.24
N GLN A 186 7.87 7.50 -12.29
CA GLN A 186 8.66 7.47 -13.52
C GLN A 186 8.59 6.13 -14.25
N GLU A 187 7.89 5.14 -13.69
CA GLU A 187 7.46 3.91 -14.37
C GLU A 187 6.18 4.14 -15.17
#